data_AF-A0A1J1DXX8-F1
#
_entry.id   AF-A0A1J1DXX8-F1
#
_cell.length_a   1.000
_cell.length_b   1.000
_cell.length_c   1.000
_cell.angle_alpha   90.00
_cell.angle_beta   90.00
_cell.angle_gamma   90.00
#
_symmetry.space_group_name_H-M   'P 1'
#
loop_
_entity.id
_entity.type
_entity.pdbx_description
1 polymer ?
#
loop_
_entity_poly.entity_id
_entity_poly.type
_entity_poly.pdbx_seq_one_letter_code
_entity_poly.pdbx_strand_id
1 'polypeptide(L)'
;MKTNKIFKNLLSLLTLGLVVFSCNKPSEDPKADQNSKALELVVASVKFEKAKNLNNGKTEVSEFYEKLFITKTPARTKGKDVAADATNNGYPTEFTTVAADIVGDSIINVNLPFNSKFSSLTAEATVTAKITFKSAVDGVSLEGFNTPIKGDSAEITFKVAVKDLTKKALEDASTKQVLKFSKEGFADKIYTVNFKFSQTKSTKSVLATNTDGTKLAALAFNHNATSGQPNEKIKNGTTTSPVNPAKASSAGAGTKESPYAFTMTKNAELANETISSWKFKVDVLTLPEGAFIDVTAANFSTSSHTNHTVKDPTTEFAISAADHGIQFRVVAQDGTTATYYKLTFKES
;
A
#
# COMPACT_ATOMS: atom_id res chain seq x y z
N MET A 1 29.10 -54.59 -22.34
CA MET A 1 28.45 -54.40 -23.65
C MET A 1 26.96 -54.17 -23.38
N LYS A 2 26.24 -53.15 -23.83
CA LYS A 2 26.46 -52.07 -24.81
C LYS A 2 25.70 -50.81 -24.36
N THR A 3 26.31 -49.68 -24.66
CA THR A 3 25.87 -48.28 -24.56
C THR A 3 24.72 -47.95 -25.52
N ASN A 4 23.89 -46.95 -25.18
CA ASN A 4 23.50 -45.79 -26.02
C ASN A 4 22.67 -44.83 -25.15
N LYS A 5 23.23 -43.72 -24.62
CA LYS A 5 23.33 -42.38 -25.24
C LYS A 5 22.02 -41.92 -25.93
N ILE A 6 21.38 -40.89 -25.37
CA ILE A 6 21.21 -39.53 -25.93
C ILE A 6 20.17 -38.80 -25.06
N PHE A 7 20.62 -37.87 -24.21
CA PHE A 7 19.88 -36.64 -23.91
C PHE A 7 20.90 -35.52 -23.95
N LYS A 8 20.99 -34.90 -25.13
CA LYS A 8 21.66 -33.62 -25.36
C LYS A 8 20.56 -32.55 -25.38
N ASN A 9 20.94 -31.36 -24.91
CA ASN A 9 20.22 -30.08 -25.03
C ASN A 9 19.05 -29.82 -24.08
N LEU A 10 19.35 -29.22 -22.93
CA LEU A 10 18.65 -28.03 -22.43
C LEU A 10 19.39 -27.44 -21.22
N LEU A 11 20.66 -27.08 -21.44
CA LEU A 11 21.41 -26.19 -20.54
C LEU A 11 21.99 -25.07 -21.38
N SER A 12 21.12 -24.15 -21.80
CA SER A 12 21.50 -22.94 -22.52
C SER A 12 20.37 -21.91 -22.34
N LEU A 13 20.58 -20.98 -21.41
CA LEU A 13 20.43 -19.53 -21.60
C LEU A 13 20.72 -18.85 -20.25
N LEU A 14 21.95 -19.02 -19.78
CA LEU A 14 22.54 -18.06 -18.84
C LEU A 14 23.34 -17.09 -19.71
N THR A 15 22.67 -16.10 -20.27
CA THR A 15 23.31 -14.94 -20.88
C THR A 15 24.00 -14.15 -19.77
N LEU A 16 25.19 -14.62 -19.37
CA LEU A 16 26.19 -13.78 -18.73
C LEU A 16 26.51 -12.65 -19.70
N GLY A 17 25.99 -11.46 -19.40
CA GLY A 17 26.49 -10.23 -19.99
C GLY A 17 28.00 -10.15 -19.75
N LEU A 18 28.76 -10.12 -20.83
CA LEU A 18 30.19 -9.88 -20.85
C LEU A 18 30.53 -8.70 -19.94
N VAL A 19 31.27 -8.97 -18.87
CA VAL A 19 32.18 -7.98 -18.30
C VAL A 19 33.29 -7.82 -19.33
N VAL A 20 33.31 -6.70 -20.04
CA VAL A 20 34.40 -6.36 -20.94
C VAL A 20 35.61 -6.03 -20.07
N PHE A 21 36.44 -7.04 -19.79
CA PHE A 21 37.84 -6.79 -19.46
C PHE A 21 38.50 -6.30 -20.75
N SER A 22 38.55 -4.98 -20.92
CA SER A 22 39.45 -4.37 -21.89
C SER A 22 40.87 -4.71 -21.48
N CYS A 23 41.49 -5.66 -22.20
CA CYS A 23 42.93 -5.81 -22.25
C CYS A 23 43.51 -4.50 -22.82
N ASN A 24 43.90 -3.57 -21.94
CA ASN A 24 44.89 -2.58 -22.33
C ASN A 24 46.20 -3.32 -22.62
N LYS A 25 46.76 -3.05 -23.81
CA LYS A 25 48.18 -3.28 -24.12
C LYS A 25 49.06 -2.79 -22.95
N PRO A 26 50.24 -3.40 -22.72
CA PRO A 26 51.20 -2.84 -21.79
C PRO A 26 51.82 -1.59 -22.45
N SER A 27 51.21 -0.43 -22.23
CA SER A 27 51.88 0.85 -22.44
C SER A 27 52.41 1.30 -21.09
N GLU A 28 53.72 1.53 -21.06
CA GLU A 28 54.52 2.34 -20.13
C GLU A 28 53.84 2.77 -18.83
N ASP A 29 54.45 2.35 -17.72
CA ASP A 29 54.09 2.65 -16.33
C ASP A 29 53.31 3.98 -16.15
N PRO A 30 52.03 3.91 -15.73
CA PRO A 30 51.38 5.07 -15.17
C PRO A 30 52.07 5.36 -13.84
N LYS A 31 52.62 6.58 -13.71
CA LYS A 31 53.06 7.12 -12.42
C LYS A 31 51.95 6.88 -11.38
N ALA A 32 52.34 6.23 -10.30
CA ALA A 32 51.49 5.95 -9.17
C ALA A 32 51.05 7.26 -8.49
N ASP A 33 49.88 7.78 -8.87
CA ASP A 33 49.03 8.52 -7.94
C ASP A 33 48.22 7.51 -7.10
N GLN A 34 48.93 6.61 -6.41
CA GLN A 34 48.36 5.62 -5.48
C GLN A 34 48.22 6.22 -4.07
N ASN A 35 47.44 7.29 -3.92
CA ASN A 35 47.08 7.75 -2.58
C ASN A 35 45.74 8.48 -2.49
N SER A 36 44.76 8.15 -3.35
CA SER A 36 43.41 8.64 -3.12
C SER A 36 42.86 8.00 -1.85
N LYS A 37 42.57 8.81 -0.84
CA LYS A 37 41.99 8.33 0.42
C LYS A 37 40.56 7.84 0.14
N ALA A 38 40.10 6.83 0.86
CA ALA A 38 38.70 6.43 0.79
C ALA A 38 37.82 7.58 1.29
N LEU A 39 36.76 7.92 0.54
CA LEU A 39 35.79 8.91 1.02
C LEU A 39 35.00 8.33 2.20
N GLU A 40 35.27 8.86 3.39
CA GLU A 40 34.54 8.50 4.61
C GLU A 40 33.17 9.18 4.62
N LEU A 41 32.20 8.53 3.98
CA LEU A 41 30.79 8.91 3.96
C LEU A 41 29.96 7.68 4.26
N VAL A 42 29.09 7.78 5.26
CA VAL A 42 28.20 6.71 5.67
C VAL A 42 26.76 7.22 5.73
N VAL A 43 25.90 6.68 4.85
CA VAL A 43 24.47 6.95 4.89
C VAL A 43 23.86 6.31 6.14
N ALA A 44 23.07 7.08 6.87
CA ALA A 44 22.31 6.65 8.04
C ALA A 44 20.86 6.31 7.70
N SER A 45 20.25 7.09 6.80
CA SER A 45 18.88 6.83 6.35
C SER A 45 18.56 7.53 5.03
N VAL A 46 17.53 7.02 4.35
CA VAL A 46 16.84 7.66 3.24
C VAL A 46 15.37 7.81 3.63
N LYS A 47 14.84 9.03 3.49
CA LYS A 47 13.49 9.40 3.89
C LYS A 47 12.69 10.01 2.75
N PHE A 48 11.45 9.58 2.57
CA PHE A 48 10.52 10.12 1.58
C PHE A 48 9.37 10.79 2.32
N GLU A 49 9.30 12.12 2.24
CA GLU A 49 8.24 12.90 2.88
C GLU A 49 7.10 13.14 1.89
N LYS A 50 5.85 12.95 2.35
CA LYS A 50 4.64 13.25 1.57
C LYS A 50 4.66 14.69 1.05
N ALA A 51 5.03 15.64 1.90
CA ALA A 51 5.08 17.08 1.56
C ALA A 51 6.08 17.42 0.45
N LYS A 52 7.07 16.55 0.20
CA LYS A 52 8.08 16.70 -0.86
C LYS A 52 7.74 15.94 -2.14
N ASN A 53 6.69 15.10 -2.09
CA ASN A 53 6.26 14.24 -3.18
C ASN A 53 4.79 14.55 -3.53
N LEU A 54 4.54 15.81 -3.91
CA LEU A 54 3.25 16.30 -4.36
C LEU A 54 3.18 16.36 -5.90
N ASN A 55 1.98 16.46 -6.44
CA ASN A 55 1.76 16.74 -7.87
C ASN A 55 2.32 18.12 -8.27
N ASN A 56 2.33 18.41 -9.57
CA ASN A 56 2.87 19.68 -10.09
C ASN A 56 2.14 20.93 -9.54
N GLY A 57 0.86 20.79 -9.16
CA GLY A 57 0.08 21.84 -8.50
C GLY A 57 0.38 22.00 -7.01
N LYS A 58 1.14 21.08 -6.40
CA LYS A 58 1.41 21.01 -4.96
C LYS A 58 0.15 21.03 -4.09
N THR A 59 -0.94 20.48 -4.60
CA THR A 59 -2.24 20.39 -3.90
C THR A 59 -2.59 18.97 -3.50
N GLU A 60 -2.04 17.97 -4.20
CA GLU A 60 -2.31 16.56 -3.99
C GLU A 60 -1.00 15.76 -3.92
N VAL A 61 -1.06 14.57 -3.33
CA VAL A 61 0.04 13.60 -3.39
C VAL A 61 0.37 13.23 -4.83
N SER A 62 1.66 13.01 -5.13
CA SER A 62 2.07 12.60 -6.46
C SER A 62 1.56 11.20 -6.80
N GLU A 63 1.46 10.89 -8.10
CA GLU A 63 1.09 9.55 -8.55
C GLU A 63 2.03 8.46 -7.99
N PHE A 64 3.33 8.76 -7.91
CA PHE A 64 4.31 7.89 -7.29
C PHE A 64 3.91 7.54 -5.86
N TYR A 65 3.65 8.57 -5.04
CA TYR A 65 3.32 8.37 -3.63
C TYR A 65 1.97 7.67 -3.46
N GLU A 66 0.98 8.01 -4.31
CA GLU A 66 -0.33 7.37 -4.33
C GLU A 66 -0.23 5.86 -4.53
N LYS A 67 0.52 5.43 -5.57
CA LYS A 67 0.54 4.02 -6.00
C LYS A 67 1.28 3.09 -5.04
N LEU A 68 2.08 3.62 -4.12
CA LEU A 68 2.69 2.82 -3.05
C LEU A 68 1.65 2.18 -2.11
N PHE A 69 0.44 2.74 -2.05
CA PHE A 69 -0.59 2.30 -1.10
C PHE A 69 -1.76 1.66 -1.82
N ILE A 70 -2.31 0.60 -1.22
CA ILE A 70 -3.60 0.07 -1.66
C ILE A 70 -4.65 1.16 -1.52
N THR A 71 -5.43 1.34 -2.58
CA THR A 71 -6.67 2.13 -2.56
C THR A 71 -7.61 1.49 -1.54
N LYS A 72 -7.87 2.20 -0.44
CA LYS A 72 -8.81 1.76 0.60
C LYS A 72 -10.25 1.99 0.14
N THR A 73 -11.18 1.35 0.86
CA THR A 73 -12.60 1.69 0.85
C THR A 73 -12.97 2.18 2.26
N PRO A 74 -13.31 3.47 2.47
CA PRO A 74 -13.38 4.55 1.49
C PRO A 74 -11.99 4.93 0.94
N ALA A 75 -11.98 5.54 -0.25
CA ALA A 75 -10.73 5.95 -0.91
C ALA A 75 -9.93 6.93 -0.05
N ARG A 76 -8.60 6.87 -0.14
CA ARG A 76 -7.71 7.84 0.52
C ARG A 76 -7.89 9.21 -0.14
N THR A 77 -7.93 10.27 0.66
CA THR A 77 -8.06 11.64 0.15
C THR A 77 -6.70 12.13 -0.34
N LYS A 78 -6.62 12.54 -1.61
CA LYS A 78 -5.36 12.90 -2.25
C LYS A 78 -4.78 14.24 -1.81
N GLY A 79 -5.58 15.11 -1.21
CA GLY A 79 -5.15 16.44 -0.77
C GLY A 79 -3.90 16.39 0.10
N LYS A 80 -2.99 17.36 -0.08
CA LYS A 80 -1.72 17.43 0.68
C LYS A 80 -1.94 17.50 2.19
N ASP A 81 -2.97 18.24 2.60
CA ASP A 81 -3.33 18.48 3.98
C ASP A 81 -4.42 17.49 4.42
N VAL A 82 -4.48 17.26 5.73
CA VAL A 82 -5.59 16.54 6.34
C VAL A 82 -6.75 17.53 6.49
N ALA A 83 -7.97 17.11 6.17
CA ALA A 83 -9.15 17.93 6.39
C ALA A 83 -9.27 18.32 7.88
N ALA A 84 -9.85 19.49 8.17
CA ALA A 84 -9.88 20.03 9.54
C ALA A 84 -10.58 19.11 10.56
N ASP A 85 -11.48 18.25 10.09
CA ASP A 85 -12.26 17.28 10.84
C ASP A 85 -11.70 15.84 10.77
N ALA A 86 -10.53 15.64 10.15
CA ALA A 86 -9.90 14.34 10.00
C ALA A 86 -8.57 14.28 10.77
N THR A 87 -8.22 13.09 11.27
CA THR A 87 -6.94 12.84 11.94
C THR A 87 -5.82 12.42 10.97
N ASN A 88 -6.19 11.89 9.79
CA ASN A 88 -5.29 11.63 8.68
C ASN A 88 -6.08 11.60 7.34
N ASN A 89 -5.37 11.75 6.21
CA ASN A 89 -5.95 11.61 4.87
C ASN A 89 -5.72 10.20 4.27
N GLY A 90 -5.29 9.25 5.10
CA GLY A 90 -4.87 7.92 4.70
C GLY A 90 -3.42 7.84 4.21
N TYR A 91 -2.73 8.89 3.77
CA TYR A 91 -1.33 8.75 3.34
C TYR A 91 -0.37 8.99 4.51
N PRO A 92 0.60 8.09 4.77
CA PRO A 92 1.68 8.34 5.72
C PRO A 92 2.37 9.68 5.44
N THR A 93 2.81 10.36 6.49
CA THR A 93 3.54 11.63 6.37
C THR A 93 4.94 11.41 5.81
N GLU A 94 5.55 10.27 6.13
CA GLU A 94 6.87 9.88 5.65
C GLU A 94 7.06 8.37 5.61
N PHE A 95 8.06 7.95 4.84
CA PHE A 95 8.67 6.63 4.91
C PHE A 95 10.18 6.81 5.08
N THR A 96 10.77 6.14 6.07
CA THR A 96 12.20 6.26 6.38
C THR A 96 12.81 4.86 6.49
N THR A 97 13.95 4.65 5.83
CA THR A 97 14.72 3.41 5.99
C THR A 97 15.24 3.26 7.42
N VAL A 98 15.29 2.04 7.92
CA VAL A 98 15.93 1.73 9.21
C VAL A 98 17.39 1.30 9.00
N ALA A 99 18.19 1.23 10.07
CA ALA A 99 19.60 0.86 9.97
C ALA A 99 19.84 -0.50 9.28
N ALA A 100 18.94 -1.47 9.49
CA ALA A 100 19.01 -2.80 8.87
C ALA A 100 18.79 -2.79 7.35
N ASP A 101 18.24 -1.70 6.79
CA ASP A 101 18.02 -1.56 5.36
C ASP A 101 19.29 -1.21 4.60
N ILE A 102 20.29 -0.67 5.31
CA ILE A 102 21.58 -0.27 4.76
C ILE A 102 22.54 -1.44 4.98
N VAL A 103 22.89 -2.11 3.88
CA VAL A 103 23.69 -3.33 3.91
C VAL A 103 25.12 -2.98 3.55
N GLY A 104 25.98 -3.03 4.55
CA GLY A 104 27.37 -2.62 4.44
C GLY A 104 27.49 -1.18 3.96
N ASP A 105 28.43 -0.97 3.05
CA ASP A 105 28.89 0.35 2.64
C ASP A 105 28.44 0.76 1.23
N SER A 106 27.50 0.01 0.63
CA SER A 106 27.20 0.14 -0.80
C SER A 106 25.74 -0.11 -1.19
N ILE A 107 24.88 -0.61 -0.30
CA ILE A 107 23.50 -0.96 -0.65
C ILE A 107 22.52 -0.33 0.33
N ILE A 108 21.49 0.33 -0.20
CA ILE A 108 20.36 0.88 0.57
C ILE A 108 19.08 0.22 0.06
N ASN A 109 18.34 -0.47 0.94
CA ASN A 109 17.06 -1.10 0.61
C ASN A 109 15.88 -0.23 1.04
N VAL A 110 15.23 0.44 0.11
CA VAL A 110 14.01 1.19 0.37
C VAL A 110 12.83 0.22 0.36
N ASN A 111 12.38 -0.21 1.55
CA ASN A 111 11.28 -1.15 1.76
C ASN A 111 9.89 -0.48 1.69
N LEU A 112 9.39 -0.27 0.48
CA LEU A 112 8.10 0.34 0.23
C LEU A 112 6.94 -0.50 0.80
N PRO A 113 5.83 0.11 1.26
CA PRO A 113 4.65 -0.62 1.68
C PRO A 113 4.17 -1.61 0.60
N PHE A 114 3.88 -2.85 0.98
CA PHE A 114 3.38 -3.83 0.02
C PHE A 114 1.99 -3.43 -0.48
N ASN A 115 1.79 -3.48 -1.80
CA ASN A 115 0.51 -3.20 -2.45
C ASN A 115 0.14 -4.37 -3.38
N SER A 116 -0.77 -5.23 -2.94
CA SER A 116 -1.24 -6.37 -3.73
C SER A 116 -1.95 -5.98 -5.02
N LYS A 117 -2.49 -4.75 -5.08
CA LYS A 117 -3.19 -4.14 -6.21
C LYS A 117 -2.36 -3.07 -6.92
N PHE A 118 -1.03 -3.12 -6.76
CA PHE A 118 -0.13 -2.15 -7.36
C PHE A 118 -0.31 -2.10 -8.89
N SER A 119 -0.50 -0.90 -9.42
CA SER A 119 -0.48 -0.61 -10.86
C SER A 119 0.76 0.22 -11.18
N SER A 120 1.34 0.03 -12.36
CA SER A 120 2.49 0.83 -12.80
C SER A 120 2.11 2.31 -12.97
N LEU A 121 3.08 3.22 -12.83
CA LEU A 121 2.88 4.65 -13.10
C LEU A 121 2.33 4.90 -14.51
N THR A 122 1.59 6.01 -14.71
CA THR A 122 1.09 6.42 -16.02
C THR A 122 2.12 7.23 -16.79
N ALA A 123 3.01 7.93 -16.09
CA ALA A 123 4.11 8.68 -16.65
C ALA A 123 5.36 8.56 -15.78
N GLU A 124 6.49 9.04 -16.29
CA GLU A 124 7.71 9.20 -15.49
C GLU A 124 7.41 10.09 -14.28
N ALA A 125 7.82 9.62 -13.09
CA ALA A 125 7.64 10.35 -11.85
C ALA A 125 8.94 11.00 -11.40
N THR A 126 8.84 12.20 -10.84
CA THR A 126 9.94 12.85 -10.11
C THR A 126 9.76 12.56 -8.62
N VAL A 127 10.77 11.97 -8.00
CA VAL A 127 10.74 11.56 -6.60
C VAL A 127 11.79 12.33 -5.83
N THR A 128 11.41 12.88 -4.67
CA THR A 128 12.33 13.58 -3.77
C THR A 128 12.49 12.80 -2.46
N ALA A 129 13.73 12.57 -2.06
CA ALA A 129 14.10 11.93 -0.82
C ALA A 129 15.13 12.77 -0.04
N LYS A 130 15.11 12.69 1.28
CA LYS A 130 16.14 13.22 2.17
C LYS A 130 17.10 12.11 2.56
N ILE A 131 18.37 12.25 2.23
CA ILE A 131 19.44 11.40 2.72
C ILE A 131 19.99 12.02 4.01
N THR A 132 20.18 11.20 5.04
CA THR A 132 20.88 11.57 6.27
C THR A 132 22.17 10.76 6.37
N PHE A 133 23.25 11.40 6.79
CA PHE A 133 24.57 10.80 7.00
C PHE A 133 24.83 10.61 8.49
N LYS A 134 25.69 9.65 8.86
CA LYS A 134 26.05 9.41 10.28
C LYS A 134 26.86 10.55 10.89
N SER A 135 27.55 11.32 10.06
CA SER A 135 28.36 12.47 10.44
C SER A 135 28.21 13.55 9.38
N ALA A 136 28.42 14.81 9.77
CA ALA A 136 28.43 15.91 8.82
C ALA A 136 29.51 15.69 7.75
N VAL A 137 29.15 15.96 6.49
CA VAL A 137 30.06 15.96 5.35
C VAL A 137 30.15 17.37 4.79
N ASP A 138 31.33 17.74 4.32
CA ASP A 138 31.57 19.04 3.69
C ASP A 138 32.36 18.88 2.40
N GLY A 139 31.93 19.62 1.38
CA GLY A 139 32.52 19.62 0.05
C GLY A 139 32.38 18.31 -0.72
N VAL A 140 31.39 17.46 -0.39
CA VAL A 140 31.09 16.24 -1.14
C VAL A 140 30.07 16.55 -2.23
N SER A 141 30.37 16.19 -3.47
CA SER A 141 29.45 16.33 -4.60
C SER A 141 28.68 15.03 -4.81
N LEU A 142 27.40 15.14 -5.17
CA LEU A 142 26.59 14.02 -5.64
C LEU A 142 26.40 14.18 -7.15
N GLU A 143 26.65 13.12 -7.91
CA GLU A 143 26.46 13.12 -9.36
C GLU A 143 25.03 13.54 -9.72
N GLY A 144 24.89 14.47 -10.67
CA GLY A 144 23.60 15.06 -11.06
C GLY A 144 23.13 16.23 -10.20
N PHE A 145 23.89 16.65 -9.18
CA PHE A 145 23.59 17.80 -8.34
C PHE A 145 24.66 18.88 -8.49
N ASN A 146 24.21 20.13 -8.61
CA ASN A 146 25.10 21.27 -8.85
C ASN A 146 25.71 21.86 -7.57
N THR A 147 25.16 21.50 -6.40
CA THR A 147 25.57 22.07 -5.12
C THR A 147 26.23 21.01 -4.26
N PRO A 148 27.48 21.23 -3.80
CA PRO A 148 28.11 20.34 -2.83
C PRO A 148 27.29 20.23 -1.55
N ILE A 149 27.24 19.03 -0.99
CA ILE A 149 26.56 18.71 0.26
C ILE A 149 27.29 19.39 1.42
N LYS A 150 26.50 19.97 2.33
CA LYS A 150 26.97 20.54 3.59
C LYS A 150 26.12 20.05 4.74
N GLY A 151 26.77 19.59 5.80
CA GLY A 151 26.09 19.13 7.01
C GLY A 151 25.78 17.63 6.97
N ASP A 152 24.78 17.22 7.75
CA ASP A 152 24.45 15.80 7.99
C ASP A 152 23.35 15.26 7.08
N SER A 153 22.84 16.07 6.14
CA SER A 153 21.76 15.64 5.25
C SER A 153 21.72 16.40 3.93
N ALA A 154 21.06 15.80 2.95
CA ALA A 154 20.83 16.39 1.63
C ALA A 154 19.47 15.96 1.08
N GLU A 155 18.78 16.86 0.37
CA GLU A 155 17.62 16.50 -0.45
C GLU A 155 18.10 16.07 -1.84
N ILE A 156 17.62 14.91 -2.27
CA ILE A 156 17.90 14.35 -3.59
C ILE A 156 16.59 14.21 -4.38
N THR A 157 16.61 14.62 -5.63
CA THR A 157 15.52 14.43 -6.57
C THR A 157 16.00 13.60 -7.76
N PHE A 158 15.26 12.55 -8.11
CA PHE A 158 15.57 11.68 -9.23
C PHE A 158 14.29 11.27 -9.95
N LYS A 159 14.46 10.81 -11.20
CA LYS A 159 13.36 10.34 -12.05
C LYS A 159 13.19 8.83 -11.92
N VAL A 160 11.94 8.39 -11.89
CA VAL A 160 11.56 6.99 -11.89
C VAL A 160 10.71 6.73 -13.12
N ALA A 161 11.22 5.89 -14.03
CA ALA A 161 10.50 5.54 -15.23
C ALA A 161 9.35 4.57 -14.94
N VAL A 162 8.30 4.63 -15.76
CA VAL A 162 7.11 3.76 -15.66
C VAL A 162 7.49 2.27 -15.61
N LYS A 163 8.45 1.85 -16.44
CA LYS A 163 8.90 0.46 -16.55
C LYS A 163 9.68 -0.03 -15.33
N ASP A 164 10.25 0.89 -14.56
CA ASP A 164 11.13 0.56 -13.43
C ASP A 164 10.30 0.38 -12.16
N LEU A 165 9.12 1.00 -12.04
CA LEU A 165 8.23 0.87 -10.90
C LEU A 165 6.99 0.03 -11.26
N THR A 166 7.21 -1.26 -11.49
CA THR A 166 6.14 -2.26 -11.68
C THR A 166 6.03 -3.16 -10.45
N LYS A 167 4.87 -3.82 -10.27
CA LYS A 167 4.69 -4.78 -9.17
C LYS A 167 5.80 -5.83 -9.17
N LYS A 168 6.09 -6.42 -10.34
CA LYS A 168 7.14 -7.42 -10.50
C LYS A 168 8.53 -6.85 -10.18
N ALA A 169 8.85 -5.64 -10.64
CA ALA A 169 10.15 -5.04 -10.36
C ALA A 169 10.37 -4.78 -8.86
N LEU A 170 9.32 -4.36 -8.15
CA LEU A 170 9.34 -4.16 -6.71
C LEU A 170 9.38 -5.47 -5.91
N GLU A 171 8.77 -6.55 -6.41
CA GLU A 171 8.87 -7.89 -5.81
C GLU A 171 10.25 -8.52 -6.02
N ASP A 172 10.84 -8.32 -7.21
CA ASP A 172 12.17 -8.84 -7.57
C ASP A 172 13.32 -7.94 -7.08
N ALA A 173 13.02 -6.78 -6.48
CA ALA A 173 13.98 -5.74 -6.10
C ALA A 173 14.90 -5.30 -7.27
N SER A 174 14.35 -5.21 -8.49
CA SER A 174 15.10 -4.87 -9.70
C SER A 174 15.10 -3.38 -10.03
N THR A 175 14.26 -2.58 -9.36
CA THR A 175 14.24 -1.12 -9.43
C THR A 175 15.43 -0.54 -8.69
N LYS A 176 16.38 0.07 -9.41
CA LYS A 176 17.63 0.57 -8.83
C LYS A 176 17.87 2.04 -9.18
N GLN A 177 18.49 2.75 -8.25
CA GLN A 177 19.09 4.07 -8.47
C GLN A 177 20.52 4.03 -7.95
N VAL A 178 21.44 4.70 -8.64
CA VAL A 178 22.84 4.78 -8.21
C VAL A 178 23.09 6.19 -7.68
N LEU A 179 23.67 6.27 -6.49
CA LEU A 179 24.12 7.50 -5.88
C LEU A 179 25.64 7.47 -5.85
N LYS A 180 26.26 8.36 -6.60
CA LYS A 180 27.71 8.49 -6.70
C LYS A 180 28.17 9.77 -6.02
N PHE A 181 28.89 9.62 -4.91
CA PHE A 181 29.47 10.71 -4.15
C PHE A 181 30.94 10.85 -4.49
N SER A 182 31.37 12.07 -4.81
CA SER A 182 32.75 12.38 -5.18
C SER A 182 33.30 13.55 -4.37
N LYS A 183 34.61 13.54 -4.14
CA LYS A 183 35.37 14.63 -3.52
C LYS A 183 36.78 14.60 -4.05
N GLU A 184 37.33 15.77 -4.38
CA GLU A 184 38.69 15.89 -4.90
C GLU A 184 39.71 15.27 -3.93
N GLY A 185 40.63 14.45 -4.47
CA GLY A 185 41.62 13.71 -3.69
C GLY A 185 41.12 12.43 -3.01
N PHE A 186 39.84 12.06 -3.19
CA PHE A 186 39.25 10.84 -2.65
C PHE A 186 38.71 9.93 -3.76
N ALA A 187 38.68 8.62 -3.49
CA ALA A 187 37.95 7.68 -4.32
C ALA A 187 36.43 7.86 -4.16
N ASP A 188 35.68 7.71 -5.25
CA ASP A 188 34.22 7.85 -5.25
C ASP A 188 33.55 6.83 -4.31
N LYS A 189 32.53 7.27 -3.57
CA LYS A 189 31.67 6.40 -2.77
C LYS A 189 30.36 6.16 -3.53
N ILE A 190 30.02 4.91 -3.79
CA ILE A 190 28.85 4.54 -4.59
C ILE A 190 27.86 3.76 -3.73
N TYR A 191 26.61 4.20 -3.72
CA TYR A 191 25.49 3.46 -3.16
C TYR A 191 24.53 3.02 -4.27
N THR A 192 24.11 1.76 -4.24
CA THR A 192 22.96 1.27 -5.00
C THR A 192 21.73 1.31 -4.11
N VAL A 193 20.76 2.12 -4.47
CA VAL A 193 19.45 2.21 -3.82
C VAL A 193 18.49 1.27 -4.53
N ASN A 194 18.07 0.21 -3.84
CA ASN A 194 17.07 -0.72 -4.34
C ASN A 194 15.69 -0.34 -3.81
N PHE A 195 14.74 -0.12 -4.70
CA PHE A 195 13.33 0.01 -4.33
C PHE A 195 12.68 -1.36 -4.39
N LYS A 196 12.08 -1.78 -3.29
CA LYS A 196 11.39 -3.07 -3.21
C LYS A 196 10.21 -3.01 -2.28
N PHE A 197 9.27 -3.92 -2.43
CA PHE A 197 8.24 -4.06 -1.41
C PHE A 197 8.79 -4.63 -0.11
N SER A 198 8.19 -4.20 0.99
CA SER A 198 8.38 -4.83 2.29
C SER A 198 7.93 -6.28 2.25
N GLN A 199 8.75 -7.15 2.82
CA GLN A 199 8.44 -8.56 2.98
C GLN A 199 7.47 -8.81 4.14
N THR A 200 7.29 -7.82 5.03
CA THR A 200 6.33 -7.87 6.12
C THR A 200 4.96 -7.42 5.61
N LYS A 201 4.19 -8.38 5.11
CA LYS A 201 2.84 -8.15 4.59
C LYS A 201 1.82 -8.32 5.73
N SER A 202 0.96 -7.32 5.94
CA SER A 202 -0.12 -7.46 6.92
C SER A 202 -1.16 -8.47 6.43
N THR A 203 -1.49 -9.43 7.30
CA THR A 203 -2.57 -10.42 7.11
C THR A 203 -3.88 -9.97 7.77
N LYS A 204 -3.93 -8.75 8.31
CA LYS A 204 -5.12 -8.25 9.02
C LYS A 204 -6.26 -7.95 8.03
N SER A 205 -7.34 -8.72 8.13
CA SER A 205 -8.60 -8.52 7.38
C SER A 205 -9.85 -8.47 8.26
N VAL A 206 -9.70 -8.67 9.57
CA VAL A 206 -10.83 -8.64 10.51
C VAL A 206 -11.21 -7.19 10.85
N LEU A 207 -12.49 -6.87 10.71
CA LEU A 207 -13.08 -5.59 11.07
C LEU A 207 -13.24 -5.49 12.58
N ALA A 208 -12.95 -4.32 13.13
CA ALA A 208 -13.05 -4.09 14.56
C ALA A 208 -14.51 -4.14 15.04
N THR A 209 -14.72 -4.78 16.20
CA THR A 209 -15.96 -4.69 16.96
C THR A 209 -15.81 -3.67 18.08
N ASN A 210 -16.92 -3.25 18.69
CA ASN A 210 -16.89 -2.44 19.90
C ASN A 210 -16.30 -3.23 21.08
N THR A 211 -16.06 -2.57 22.21
CA THR A 211 -15.36 -3.14 23.38
C THR A 211 -15.96 -4.43 23.91
N ASP A 212 -17.29 -4.57 23.87
CA ASP A 212 -18.00 -5.77 24.32
C ASP A 212 -18.18 -6.84 23.22
N GLY A 213 -17.72 -6.56 21.99
CA GLY A 213 -17.79 -7.48 20.84
C GLY A 213 -19.20 -7.70 20.28
N THR A 214 -20.20 -6.92 20.71
CA THR A 214 -21.60 -7.09 20.31
C THR A 214 -21.98 -6.35 19.03
N LYS A 215 -21.21 -5.33 18.63
CA LYS A 215 -21.47 -4.53 17.42
C LYS A 215 -20.24 -4.39 16.54
N LEU A 216 -20.47 -4.27 15.23
CA LEU A 216 -19.42 -4.03 14.24
C LEU A 216 -19.04 -2.54 14.23
N ALA A 217 -18.14 -2.12 15.12
CA ALA A 217 -17.71 -0.73 15.25
C ALA A 217 -17.09 -0.15 13.97
N ALA A 218 -16.42 -0.99 13.18
CA ALA A 218 -15.76 -0.59 11.94
C ALA A 218 -16.71 -0.27 10.77
N LEU A 219 -18.02 -0.49 10.92
CA LEU A 219 -19.02 -0.26 9.87
C LEU A 219 -20.28 0.37 10.49
N ALA A 220 -20.70 1.53 9.99
CA ALA A 220 -21.83 2.26 10.56
C ALA A 220 -22.64 3.05 9.54
N PHE A 221 -23.88 3.38 9.93
CA PHE A 221 -24.86 4.10 9.12
C PHE A 221 -25.35 5.35 9.85
N ASN A 222 -25.54 6.45 9.12
CA ASN A 222 -26.18 7.67 9.60
C ASN A 222 -27.63 7.73 9.09
N HIS A 223 -28.55 8.22 9.91
CA HIS A 223 -29.92 8.46 9.46
C HIS A 223 -29.96 9.63 8.48
N ASN A 224 -30.66 9.45 7.36
CA ASN A 224 -30.93 10.51 6.40
C ASN A 224 -32.40 10.90 6.44
N ALA A 225 -32.73 12.08 6.95
CA ALA A 225 -34.13 12.52 7.06
C ALA A 225 -34.81 12.81 5.71
N THR A 226 -34.07 12.79 4.60
CA THR A 226 -34.61 13.06 3.26
C THR A 226 -35.25 11.81 2.67
N SER A 227 -36.53 11.89 2.32
CA SER A 227 -37.25 10.75 1.77
C SER A 227 -36.67 10.25 0.44
N GLY A 228 -36.64 8.93 0.26
CA GLY A 228 -36.14 8.23 -0.92
C GLY A 228 -34.62 8.13 -1.01
N GLN A 229 -33.89 8.71 -0.05
CA GLN A 229 -32.44 8.64 0.02
C GLN A 229 -31.97 7.40 0.81
N PRO A 230 -30.74 6.91 0.57
CA PRO A 230 -30.15 5.88 1.39
C PRO A 230 -30.17 6.26 2.87
N ASN A 231 -30.42 5.25 3.71
CA ASN A 231 -30.42 5.33 5.16
C ASN A 231 -31.57 6.13 5.78
N GLU A 232 -32.64 6.45 5.04
CA GLU A 232 -33.85 7.08 5.61
C GLU A 232 -34.52 6.22 6.69
N LYS A 233 -34.26 4.91 6.70
CA LYS A 233 -34.85 3.95 7.63
C LYS A 233 -33.90 3.53 8.75
N ILE A 234 -32.75 4.18 8.89
CA ILE A 234 -31.86 4.00 10.05
C ILE A 234 -32.44 4.76 11.25
N LYS A 235 -32.52 4.11 12.41
CA LYS A 235 -33.09 4.71 13.62
C LYS A 235 -32.06 5.63 14.28
N ASN A 236 -32.32 6.94 14.29
CA ASN A 236 -31.59 7.95 15.08
C ASN A 236 -30.04 7.99 14.91
N GLY A 237 -29.49 7.47 13.80
CA GLY A 237 -28.05 7.54 13.53
C GLY A 237 -27.60 8.95 13.18
N THR A 238 -26.50 9.43 13.75
CA THR A 238 -25.92 10.74 13.43
C THR A 238 -24.44 10.59 13.12
N THR A 239 -23.82 11.60 12.50
CA THR A 239 -22.39 11.58 12.20
C THR A 239 -21.50 11.37 13.42
N THR A 240 -21.92 11.86 14.61
CA THR A 240 -21.19 11.70 15.88
C THR A 240 -21.59 10.45 16.66
N SER A 241 -22.74 9.85 16.35
CA SER A 241 -23.25 8.62 16.97
C SER A 241 -23.96 7.77 15.90
N PRO A 242 -23.19 7.13 15.01
CA PRO A 242 -23.77 6.34 13.93
C PRO A 242 -24.29 4.99 14.46
N VAL A 243 -25.16 4.34 13.68
CA VAL A 243 -25.71 3.03 14.03
C VAL A 243 -24.82 1.93 13.48
N ASN A 244 -24.27 1.10 14.37
CA ASN A 244 -23.49 -0.08 14.03
C ASN A 244 -24.37 -1.34 14.02
N PRO A 245 -24.18 -2.26 13.04
CA PRO A 245 -24.83 -3.57 13.06
C PRO A 245 -24.50 -4.38 14.31
N ALA A 246 -25.50 -5.08 14.84
CA ALA A 246 -25.34 -6.02 15.93
C ALA A 246 -24.79 -7.36 15.43
N LYS A 247 -23.99 -8.05 16.23
CA LYS A 247 -23.53 -9.41 15.96
C LYS A 247 -24.72 -10.36 16.00
N ALA A 248 -24.85 -11.22 14.99
CA ALA A 248 -25.92 -12.22 14.97
C ALA A 248 -25.72 -13.26 16.08
N SER A 249 -26.82 -13.87 16.54
CA SER A 249 -26.80 -14.96 17.52
C SER A 249 -26.01 -16.18 17.05
N SER A 250 -26.05 -16.48 15.75
CA SER A 250 -25.17 -17.44 15.08
C SER A 250 -24.05 -16.71 14.34
N ALA A 251 -23.00 -16.34 15.08
CA ALA A 251 -21.82 -15.74 14.46
C ALA A 251 -21.01 -16.81 13.71
N GLY A 252 -20.80 -16.63 12.41
CA GLY A 252 -19.87 -17.47 11.65
C GLY A 252 -18.40 -17.22 12.02
N ALA A 253 -17.50 -17.98 11.40
CA ALA A 253 -16.06 -17.94 11.67
C ALA A 253 -15.27 -16.95 10.79
N GLY A 254 -15.95 -16.13 9.98
CA GLY A 254 -15.32 -15.19 9.06
C GLY A 254 -14.74 -15.84 7.78
N THR A 255 -15.08 -17.10 7.50
CA THR A 255 -14.63 -17.84 6.30
C THR A 255 -15.63 -17.73 5.16
N LYS A 256 -15.26 -18.16 3.95
CA LYS A 256 -16.16 -18.17 2.80
C LYS A 256 -17.47 -18.94 3.06
N GLU A 257 -17.36 -20.11 3.70
CA GLU A 257 -18.50 -20.99 4.02
C GLU A 257 -19.22 -20.59 5.32
N SER A 258 -18.54 -19.84 6.20
CA SER A 258 -19.09 -19.36 7.46
C SER A 258 -18.72 -17.89 7.69
N PRO A 259 -19.33 -16.94 6.96
CA PRO A 259 -19.03 -15.51 7.12
C PRO A 259 -19.38 -15.01 8.52
N TYR A 260 -18.67 -13.98 9.01
CA TYR A 260 -19.13 -13.27 10.20
C TYR A 260 -20.50 -12.65 9.91
N ALA A 261 -21.46 -12.92 10.79
CA ALA A 261 -22.85 -12.54 10.60
C ALA A 261 -23.22 -11.38 11.51
N PHE A 262 -23.79 -10.33 10.92
CA PHE A 262 -24.30 -9.15 11.59
C PHE A 262 -25.72 -8.84 11.13
N THR A 263 -26.47 -8.12 11.96
CA THR A 263 -27.87 -7.79 11.74
C THR A 263 -28.15 -6.31 12.00
N MET A 264 -29.12 -5.79 11.26
CA MET A 264 -29.83 -4.55 11.55
C MET A 264 -31.30 -4.93 11.74
N THR A 265 -31.85 -4.73 12.94
CA THR A 265 -33.19 -5.21 13.27
C THR A 265 -34.16 -4.05 13.40
N LYS A 266 -35.37 -4.25 12.88
CA LYS A 266 -36.53 -3.36 13.08
C LYS A 266 -36.70 -3.01 14.55
N ASN A 267 -37.04 -1.76 14.81
CA ASN A 267 -37.22 -1.20 16.14
C ASN A 267 -35.94 -1.17 17.02
N ALA A 268 -34.84 -1.80 16.62
CA ALA A 268 -33.53 -1.68 17.28
C ALA A 268 -32.63 -0.69 16.53
N GLU A 269 -32.07 -1.11 15.39
CA GLU A 269 -31.22 -0.28 14.52
C GLU A 269 -32.02 0.41 13.41
N LEU A 270 -33.21 -0.11 13.08
CA LEU A 270 -34.04 0.36 11.97
C LEU A 270 -35.36 0.96 12.47
N ALA A 271 -35.98 1.79 11.61
CA ALA A 271 -37.33 2.31 11.83
C ALA A 271 -38.35 1.20 12.08
N ASN A 272 -39.41 1.49 12.83
CA ASN A 272 -40.49 0.53 13.11
C ASN A 272 -41.50 0.48 11.95
N GLU A 273 -41.02 0.05 10.79
CA GLU A 273 -41.78 -0.08 9.55
C GLU A 273 -41.45 -1.42 8.88
N THR A 274 -42.27 -1.86 7.93
CA THR A 274 -41.98 -3.07 7.15
C THR A 274 -40.84 -2.81 6.17
N ILE A 275 -39.86 -3.72 6.14
CA ILE A 275 -38.75 -3.69 5.19
C ILE A 275 -39.29 -3.94 3.78
N SER A 276 -39.36 -2.88 2.97
CA SER A 276 -39.83 -2.95 1.59
C SER A 276 -39.02 -2.00 0.71
N SER A 277 -38.06 -2.54 -0.03
CA SER A 277 -37.19 -1.78 -0.96
C SER A 277 -36.41 -0.65 -0.29
N TRP A 278 -36.02 -0.83 0.98
CA TRP A 278 -35.25 0.17 1.72
C TRP A 278 -33.84 0.29 1.17
N LYS A 279 -33.38 1.53 1.02
CA LYS A 279 -32.05 1.84 0.49
C LYS A 279 -31.06 2.10 1.61
N PHE A 280 -29.86 1.59 1.43
CA PHE A 280 -28.79 1.72 2.40
C PHE A 280 -27.45 2.00 1.74
N LYS A 281 -26.57 2.64 2.51
CA LYS A 281 -25.16 2.85 2.19
C LYS A 281 -24.39 2.99 3.50
N VAL A 282 -23.29 2.29 3.65
CA VAL A 282 -22.41 2.50 4.81
C VAL A 282 -21.76 3.88 4.71
N ASP A 283 -21.95 4.69 5.75
CA ASP A 283 -21.39 6.04 5.83
C ASP A 283 -20.02 6.05 6.50
N VAL A 284 -19.78 5.11 7.42
CA VAL A 284 -18.50 4.97 8.13
C VAL A 284 -17.97 3.57 7.90
N LEU A 285 -16.78 3.45 7.30
CA LEU A 285 -16.08 2.19 7.13
C LEU A 285 -14.60 2.36 7.49
N THR A 286 -14.13 1.59 8.47
CA THR A 286 -12.73 1.57 8.90
C THR A 286 -12.12 0.20 8.64
N LEU A 287 -11.23 0.12 7.66
CA LEU A 287 -10.51 -1.12 7.33
C LEU A 287 -9.17 -1.20 8.08
N PRO A 288 -8.68 -2.42 8.39
CA PRO A 288 -7.28 -2.62 8.78
C PRO A 288 -6.32 -1.95 7.79
N GLU A 289 -5.14 -1.52 8.27
CA GLU A 289 -4.18 -0.85 7.39
C GLU A 289 -3.78 -1.75 6.21
N GLY A 290 -3.87 -1.18 5.00
CA GLY A 290 -3.62 -1.88 3.75
C GLY A 290 -4.72 -2.85 3.30
N ALA A 291 -5.81 -3.04 4.05
CA ALA A 291 -6.92 -3.90 3.61
C ALA A 291 -7.86 -3.17 2.64
N PHE A 292 -8.60 -3.94 1.83
CA PHE A 292 -9.57 -3.44 0.85
C PHE A 292 -10.80 -4.35 0.76
N ILE A 293 -11.90 -3.82 0.20
CA ILE A 293 -13.13 -4.58 -0.06
C ILE A 293 -13.02 -5.27 -1.43
N ASP A 294 -13.36 -6.55 -1.49
CA ASP A 294 -13.50 -7.30 -2.74
C ASP A 294 -14.90 -7.92 -2.82
N VAL A 295 -15.59 -7.63 -3.91
CA VAL A 295 -16.98 -8.02 -4.17
C VAL A 295 -17.11 -8.81 -5.48
N THR A 296 -16.00 -9.41 -5.92
CA THR A 296 -15.99 -10.32 -7.07
C THR A 296 -16.81 -11.59 -6.75
N ALA A 297 -17.94 -11.80 -7.44
CA ALA A 297 -18.91 -12.85 -7.11
C ALA A 297 -18.33 -14.28 -7.03
N ALA A 298 -17.35 -14.62 -7.87
CA ALA A 298 -16.70 -15.94 -7.86
C ALA A 298 -16.01 -16.29 -6.52
N ASN A 299 -15.72 -15.29 -5.69
CA ASN A 299 -15.11 -15.48 -4.38
C ASN A 299 -16.11 -15.89 -3.28
N PHE A 300 -17.41 -15.91 -3.57
CA PHE A 300 -18.49 -16.22 -2.63
C PHE A 300 -19.15 -17.56 -2.97
N SER A 301 -19.96 -18.10 -2.07
CA SER A 301 -20.70 -19.34 -2.30
C SER A 301 -21.97 -19.05 -3.10
N THR A 302 -22.32 -19.91 -4.06
CA THR A 302 -23.49 -19.65 -4.92
C THR A 302 -24.81 -19.67 -4.13
N SER A 303 -24.90 -20.50 -3.10
CA SER A 303 -26.06 -20.57 -2.20
C SER A 303 -26.20 -19.36 -1.29
N SER A 304 -25.12 -18.60 -1.06
CA SER A 304 -25.20 -17.39 -0.23
C SER A 304 -25.77 -16.18 -0.98
N HIS A 305 -25.84 -16.22 -2.33
CA HIS A 305 -26.33 -15.11 -3.16
C HIS A 305 -27.84 -14.90 -3.12
N THR A 306 -28.62 -15.94 -2.81
CA THR A 306 -30.09 -15.90 -2.94
C THR A 306 -30.73 -14.84 -2.04
N ASN A 307 -30.26 -14.74 -0.80
CA ASN A 307 -30.76 -13.76 0.18
C ASN A 307 -29.75 -12.64 0.47
N HIS A 308 -28.46 -12.85 0.15
CA HIS A 308 -27.39 -11.91 0.44
C HIS A 308 -26.59 -11.61 -0.82
N THR A 309 -26.90 -10.49 -1.48
CA THR A 309 -26.21 -10.12 -2.71
C THR A 309 -24.76 -9.70 -2.42
N VAL A 310 -23.81 -10.07 -3.27
CA VAL A 310 -22.42 -9.58 -3.15
C VAL A 310 -22.37 -8.11 -3.52
N LYS A 311 -21.98 -7.24 -2.59
CA LYS A 311 -22.05 -5.79 -2.80
C LYS A 311 -21.02 -5.05 -1.97
N ASP A 312 -20.46 -3.97 -2.52
CA ASP A 312 -19.63 -3.06 -1.74
C ASP A 312 -20.54 -2.28 -0.79
N PRO A 313 -20.36 -2.40 0.54
CA PRO A 313 -21.24 -1.77 1.51
C PRO A 313 -21.23 -0.24 1.41
N THR A 314 -20.21 0.38 0.83
CA THR A 314 -20.11 1.84 0.64
C THR A 314 -20.82 2.37 -0.60
N THR A 315 -21.35 1.47 -1.43
CA THR A 315 -22.23 1.81 -2.56
C THR A 315 -23.69 1.64 -2.18
N GLU A 316 -24.60 2.41 -2.77
CA GLU A 316 -26.03 2.25 -2.52
C GLU A 316 -26.49 0.81 -2.87
N PHE A 317 -27.29 0.23 -1.98
CA PHE A 317 -27.97 -1.04 -2.18
C PHE A 317 -29.38 -1.00 -1.59
N ALA A 318 -30.27 -1.84 -2.14
CA ALA A 318 -31.66 -1.93 -1.70
C ALA A 318 -31.97 -3.31 -1.12
N ILE A 319 -32.80 -3.33 -0.08
CA ILE A 319 -33.30 -4.55 0.55
C ILE A 319 -34.80 -4.65 0.30
N SER A 320 -35.20 -5.63 -0.50
CA SER A 320 -36.58 -5.82 -0.96
C SER A 320 -37.44 -6.69 -0.05
N ALA A 321 -36.82 -7.46 0.86
CA ALA A 321 -37.51 -8.37 1.76
C ALA A 321 -36.78 -8.48 3.10
N ALA A 322 -37.52 -8.88 4.14
CA ALA A 322 -36.94 -9.23 5.43
C ALA A 322 -35.97 -10.41 5.31
N ASP A 323 -35.00 -10.48 6.24
CA ASP A 323 -33.94 -11.50 6.31
C ASP A 323 -33.00 -11.55 5.09
N HIS A 324 -33.13 -10.58 4.18
CA HIS A 324 -32.20 -10.37 3.08
C HIS A 324 -31.11 -9.38 3.51
N GLY A 325 -30.09 -9.25 2.65
CA GLY A 325 -28.97 -8.39 2.96
C GLY A 325 -27.88 -8.37 1.91
N ILE A 326 -26.68 -8.06 2.37
CA ILE A 326 -25.48 -8.06 1.55
C ILE A 326 -24.40 -8.96 2.15
N GLN A 327 -23.48 -9.39 1.30
CA GLN A 327 -22.22 -10.00 1.72
C GLN A 327 -21.06 -9.34 0.99
N PHE A 328 -19.91 -9.31 1.66
CA PHE A 328 -18.66 -8.77 1.13
C PHE A 328 -17.49 -9.43 1.84
N ARG A 329 -16.28 -9.28 1.29
CA ARG A 329 -15.07 -9.70 1.99
C ARG A 329 -14.09 -8.56 2.10
N VAL A 330 -13.37 -8.55 3.20
CA VAL A 330 -12.21 -7.69 3.42
C VAL A 330 -10.99 -8.53 3.13
N VAL A 331 -10.15 -8.08 2.21
CA VAL A 331 -8.89 -8.73 1.85
C VAL A 331 -7.76 -7.93 2.49
N ALA A 332 -6.84 -8.62 3.16
CA ALA A 332 -5.69 -8.00 3.81
C ALA A 332 -4.69 -7.44 2.80
N GLN A 333 -3.69 -6.71 3.30
CA GLN A 333 -2.65 -6.11 2.48
C GLN A 333 -1.90 -7.13 1.61
N ASP A 334 -1.70 -8.35 2.13
CA ASP A 334 -1.05 -9.45 1.43
C ASP A 334 -1.78 -9.88 0.13
N GLY A 335 -3.05 -9.52 -0.03
CA GLY A 335 -3.89 -9.87 -1.19
C GLY A 335 -4.42 -11.30 -1.19
N THR A 336 -4.12 -12.09 -0.15
CA THR A 336 -4.46 -13.51 -0.04
C THR A 336 -5.33 -13.82 1.17
N THR A 337 -5.03 -13.21 2.32
CA THR A 337 -5.83 -13.38 3.53
C THR A 337 -7.13 -12.60 3.39
N ALA A 338 -8.26 -13.24 3.64
CA ALA A 338 -9.57 -12.60 3.53
C ALA A 338 -10.51 -13.01 4.65
N THR A 339 -11.36 -12.08 5.07
CA THR A 339 -12.44 -12.33 6.01
C THR A 339 -13.77 -11.96 5.38
N TYR A 340 -14.75 -12.85 5.49
CA TYR A 340 -16.06 -12.73 4.87
C TYR A 340 -17.09 -12.24 5.87
N TYR A 341 -17.97 -11.36 5.41
CA TYR A 341 -19.02 -10.73 6.20
C TYR A 341 -20.37 -10.87 5.50
N LYS A 342 -21.39 -11.02 6.32
CA LYS A 342 -22.79 -10.98 5.91
C LYS A 342 -23.55 -10.02 6.83
N LEU A 343 -24.25 -9.07 6.25
CA LEU A 343 -25.13 -8.13 6.92
C LEU A 343 -26.57 -8.46 6.55
N THR A 344 -27.43 -8.69 7.54
CA THR A 344 -28.83 -9.08 7.35
C THR A 344 -29.79 -8.04 7.94
N PHE A 345 -30.87 -7.72 7.26
CA PHE A 345 -31.88 -6.78 7.74
C PHE A 345 -33.11 -7.55 8.19
N LYS A 346 -33.50 -7.40 9.46
CA LYS A 346 -34.49 -8.26 10.13
C LYS A 346 -35.74 -7.51 10.55
N GLU A 347 -36.88 -8.19 10.50
CA GLU A 347 -38.15 -7.72 11.09
C GLU A 347 -38.24 -8.01 12.59
N SER A 348 -37.55 -9.07 13.08
CA SER A 348 -37.55 -9.51 14.48
C SER A 348 -36.25 -10.17 14.90
#